data_AF-A0A3B4GEF1-F1
#
_entry.id   AF-A0A3B4GEF1-F1
#
_cell.length_a   1.000
_cell.length_b   1.000
_cell.length_c   1.000
_cell.angle_alpha   90.00
_cell.angle_beta   90.00
_cell.angle_gamma   90.00
#
_symmetry.space_group_name_H-M   'P 1'
#
loop_
_entity.id
_entity.type
_entity.pdbx_description
1 polymer ?
#
loop_
_entity_poly.entity_id
_entity_poly.type
_entity_poly.pdbx_seq_one_letter_code
_entity_poly.pdbx_strand_id
1 'polypeptide(L)'
;MAASMLCRRTAALCRTLKDFSSCKAVLSVNSPCGSLSQTASYNPKPLKLNLRNPYIPDKDSEKTPEWQKTARYDKKLFGRYGSVSGIDPASLWPTHEELEKIIAEETQWHPPIEVMLKNIEAREKEESEKRLAREKLIAANMAKMPKMIADWRREKRETKQKLKEEKARHIRLLAEARERFGYAVDPRSPKFLEMVAEIEKEEKKKKKLMKRRLREEQATGSDAPPAASS
;
A
#
# COMPACT_ATOMS: atom_id res chain seq x y z
N MET A 1 -29.36 21.50 16.47
CA MET A 1 -28.35 21.54 17.55
C MET A 1 -26.97 21.58 16.92
N ALA A 2 -26.26 22.71 17.01
CA ALA A 2 -24.80 22.80 16.90
C ALA A 2 -24.35 24.23 17.23
N ALA A 3 -23.61 24.32 18.33
CA ALA A 3 -22.58 25.28 18.74
C ALA A 3 -22.61 26.73 18.22
N SER A 4 -22.80 27.67 19.15
CA SER A 4 -22.36 29.06 19.04
C SER A 4 -21.52 29.41 20.27
N MET A 5 -20.22 29.68 20.09
CA MET A 5 -19.43 30.48 21.03
C MET A 5 -18.39 31.29 20.25
N LEU A 6 -18.78 32.54 19.95
CA LEU A 6 -17.88 33.60 19.54
C LEU A 6 -17.56 34.44 20.77
N CYS A 7 -16.28 34.59 21.11
CA CYS A 7 -15.82 35.73 21.89
C CYS A 7 -14.45 36.17 21.37
N ARG A 8 -14.50 37.21 20.54
CA ARG A 8 -13.37 38.03 20.12
C ARG A 8 -12.87 38.82 21.33
N ARG A 9 -11.56 38.90 21.53
CA ARG A 9 -10.94 39.97 22.31
C ARG A 9 -9.78 40.55 21.52
N THR A 10 -10.03 41.72 20.96
CA THR A 10 -9.03 42.64 20.42
C THR A 10 -8.92 43.84 21.35
N ALA A 11 -7.68 44.25 21.65
CA ALA A 11 -7.18 45.63 21.69
C ALA A 11 -6.15 45.86 22.82
N ALA A 12 -4.88 45.89 22.40
CA ALA A 12 -3.91 46.99 22.53
C ALA A 12 -4.50 48.39 22.91
N LEU A 13 -3.83 49.38 23.52
CA LEU A 13 -2.42 49.74 23.74
C LEU A 13 -2.37 50.95 24.73
N CYS A 14 -1.19 51.19 25.32
CA CYS A 14 -0.58 52.49 25.75
C CYS A 14 -1.24 53.35 26.87
N ARG A 15 -0.59 53.44 28.04
CA ARG A 15 0.39 54.48 28.50
C ARG A 15 -0.23 55.87 28.75
N THR A 16 -0.22 56.34 30.01
CA THR A 16 0.64 57.43 30.56
C THR A 16 0.35 57.69 32.05
N LEU A 17 1.38 58.09 32.78
CA LEU A 17 1.42 58.44 34.21
C LEU A 17 0.75 59.80 34.50
N LYS A 18 0.11 59.96 35.67
CA LYS A 18 0.36 61.06 36.64
C LYS A 18 -0.62 61.05 37.82
N ASP A 19 -0.05 61.14 39.01
CA ASP A 19 -0.55 61.84 40.20
C ASP A 19 -1.97 61.53 40.69
N PHE A 20 -2.11 60.48 41.52
CA PHE A 20 -3.25 60.39 42.44
C PHE A 20 -2.98 61.22 43.71
N SER A 21 -3.28 62.50 43.55
CA SER A 21 -3.57 63.43 44.65
C SER A 21 -4.79 62.94 45.43
N SER A 22 -4.69 62.96 46.76
CA SER A 22 -5.76 62.58 47.68
C SER A 22 -6.83 63.66 47.71
N CYS A 23 -8.11 63.30 47.52
CA CYS A 23 -9.24 64.10 47.98
C CYS A 23 -10.48 63.23 48.23
N LYS A 24 -10.73 62.99 49.53
CA LYS A 24 -12.03 62.97 50.22
C LYS A 24 -13.23 62.39 49.44
N ALA A 25 -13.54 61.12 49.69
CA ALA A 25 -14.91 60.63 49.60
C ALA A 25 -15.65 60.94 50.92
N VAL A 26 -16.72 61.71 50.81
CA VAL A 26 -17.68 62.03 51.85
C VAL A 26 -18.40 60.75 52.27
N LEU A 27 -18.27 60.36 53.54
CA LEU A 27 -19.03 59.24 54.11
C LEU A 27 -20.42 59.72 54.54
N SER A 28 -21.44 59.13 53.92
CA SER A 28 -22.83 59.22 54.39
C SER A 28 -22.97 58.43 55.69
N VAL A 29 -23.40 59.12 56.73
CA VAL A 29 -23.72 58.63 58.07
C VAL A 29 -25.06 57.89 58.01
N ASN A 30 -25.10 56.64 58.51
CA ASN A 30 -26.17 56.03 59.34
C ASN A 30 -26.27 54.49 59.19
N SER A 31 -25.63 53.75 60.09
CA SER A 31 -26.12 52.44 60.56
C SER A 31 -25.59 52.16 61.97
N PRO A 32 -26.45 51.97 62.98
CA PRO A 32 -26.05 51.72 64.36
C PRO A 32 -25.96 50.21 64.60
N CYS A 33 -24.94 49.56 64.03
CA CYS A 33 -24.49 48.26 64.50
C CYS A 33 -22.97 48.30 64.53
N GLY A 34 -22.43 48.52 65.73
CA GLY A 34 -21.01 48.58 65.99
C GLY A 34 -20.37 47.20 65.84
N SER A 35 -19.99 46.83 64.63
CA SER A 35 -18.85 45.97 64.40
C SER A 35 -17.70 46.86 63.91
N LEU A 36 -16.94 47.39 64.87
CA LEU A 36 -15.56 47.78 64.60
C LEU A 36 -14.86 46.51 64.12
N SER A 37 -14.90 46.27 62.82
CA SER A 37 -14.02 45.31 62.17
C SER A 37 -12.63 45.89 62.38
N GLN A 38 -12.01 45.54 63.52
CA GLN A 38 -10.58 45.71 63.74
C GLN A 38 -9.92 44.86 62.67
N THR A 39 -9.80 45.43 61.49
CA THR A 39 -9.10 44.82 60.38
C THR A 39 -7.65 45.00 60.77
N ALA A 40 -7.07 43.97 61.37
CA ALA A 40 -5.68 43.99 61.77
C ALA A 40 -4.84 44.30 60.53
N SER A 41 -4.37 45.53 60.41
CA SER A 41 -3.57 45.99 59.30
C SER A 41 -2.15 45.51 59.51
N TYR A 42 -1.91 44.22 59.23
CA TYR A 42 -0.57 43.68 59.16
C TYR A 42 0.08 44.19 57.87
N ASN A 43 1.26 44.81 57.97
CA ASN A 43 2.01 45.21 56.79
C ASN A 43 2.47 43.95 56.04
N PRO A 44 1.93 43.66 54.84
CA PRO A 44 2.34 42.48 54.10
C PRO A 44 3.80 42.61 53.69
N LYS A 45 4.54 41.51 53.75
CA LYS A 45 5.93 41.49 53.27
C LYS A 45 5.97 41.92 51.80
N PRO A 46 6.99 42.69 51.39
CA PRO A 46 7.12 43.12 50.01
C PRO A 46 7.18 41.91 49.06
N LEU A 47 6.56 42.05 47.89
CA LEU A 47 6.56 41.02 46.86
C LEU A 47 7.97 40.81 46.31
N LYS A 48 8.44 39.56 46.33
CA LYS A 48 9.74 39.17 45.78
C LYS A 48 9.62 38.90 44.28
N LEU A 49 9.66 39.95 43.45
CA LEU A 49 9.60 39.84 41.98
C LEU A 49 10.96 40.16 41.35
N ASN A 50 11.43 39.30 40.43
CA ASN A 50 12.66 39.50 39.64
C ASN A 50 12.33 40.12 38.29
N LEU A 51 11.99 41.41 38.26
CA LEU A 51 11.53 42.08 37.03
C LEU A 51 12.64 42.80 36.27
N ARG A 52 13.73 43.18 36.95
CA ARG A 52 14.66 44.18 36.42
C ARG A 52 15.98 43.62 35.91
N ASN A 53 16.57 42.67 36.63
CA ASN A 53 17.91 42.20 36.34
C ASN A 53 17.86 40.79 35.75
N PRO A 54 18.46 40.57 34.56
CA PRO A 54 18.61 39.22 34.03
C PRO A 54 19.47 38.40 34.98
N TYR A 55 19.06 37.14 35.21
CA TYR A 55 19.91 36.18 35.89
C TYR A 55 21.01 35.73 34.92
N ILE A 56 22.26 36.05 35.24
CA ILE A 56 23.45 35.62 34.50
C ILE A 56 24.18 34.61 35.38
N PRO A 57 24.23 33.33 35.00
CA PRO A 57 24.92 32.31 35.77
C PRO A 57 26.44 32.50 35.67
N ASP A 58 27.14 32.17 36.75
CA ASP A 58 28.59 32.06 36.74
C ASP A 58 28.99 30.73 36.08
N LYS A 59 29.75 30.81 34.98
CA LYS A 59 30.13 29.63 34.19
C LYS A 59 31.22 28.80 34.86
N ASP A 60 32.05 29.43 35.68
CA ASP A 60 33.20 28.79 36.33
C ASP A 60 32.79 28.05 37.61
N SER A 61 31.62 28.37 38.18
CA SER A 61 31.10 27.71 39.37
C SER A 61 30.66 26.28 39.10
N GLU A 62 31.06 25.34 39.98
CA GLU A 62 30.57 23.96 39.98
C GLU A 62 29.09 23.83 40.34
N LYS A 63 28.53 24.84 41.03
CA LYS A 63 27.10 24.85 41.43
C LYS A 63 26.17 25.11 40.25
N THR A 64 26.70 25.66 39.16
CA THR A 64 25.95 25.96 37.95
C THR A 64 25.80 24.67 37.13
N PRO A 65 24.57 24.26 36.74
CA PRO A 65 24.38 23.07 35.93
C PRO A 65 24.94 23.25 34.52
N GLU A 66 25.47 22.18 33.92
CA GLU A 66 26.21 22.21 32.66
C GLU A 66 25.43 22.84 31.49
N TRP A 67 24.12 22.59 31.42
CA TRP A 67 23.27 23.14 30.35
C TRP A 67 23.15 24.67 30.40
N GLN A 68 23.40 25.32 31.55
CA GLN A 68 23.46 26.78 31.67
C GLN A 68 24.80 27.35 31.20
N LYS A 69 25.84 26.51 31.11
CA LYS A 69 27.18 26.90 30.64
C LYS A 69 27.29 26.85 29.11
N THR A 70 26.38 26.14 28.45
CA THR A 70 26.39 25.94 26.99
C THR A 70 25.97 27.21 26.22
N ALA A 71 26.51 27.39 25.00
CA ALA A 71 26.10 28.45 24.07
C ALA A 71 24.59 28.48 23.78
N ARG A 72 23.90 27.34 23.90
CA ARG A 72 22.43 27.24 23.80
C ARG A 72 21.71 28.09 24.86
N TYR A 73 22.24 28.15 26.08
CA TYR A 73 21.68 28.97 27.14
C TYR A 73 21.92 30.45 26.88
N ASP A 74 23.10 30.81 26.38
CA ASP A 74 23.42 32.17 25.98
C ASP A 74 22.45 32.66 24.90
N LYS A 75 22.21 31.86 23.85
CA LYS A 75 21.20 32.17 22.81
C LYS A 75 19.81 32.39 23.41
N LYS A 76 19.41 31.60 24.41
CA LYS A 76 18.14 31.76 25.13
C LYS A 76 18.09 33.05 25.95
N LEU A 77 19.18 33.42 26.61
CA LEU A 77 19.26 34.62 27.43
C LEU A 77 19.18 35.89 26.57
N PHE A 78 19.94 35.91 25.48
CA PHE A 78 19.88 36.98 24.47
C PHE A 78 18.48 37.06 23.84
N GLY A 79 17.83 35.94 23.53
CA GLY A 79 16.45 35.95 23.03
C GLY A 79 15.42 36.53 24.01
N ARG A 80 15.66 36.47 25.33
CA ARG A 80 14.73 36.99 26.35
C ARG A 80 14.98 38.45 26.73
N TYR A 81 16.25 38.83 26.87
CA TYR A 81 16.64 40.14 27.40
C TYR A 81 17.33 41.03 26.35
N GLY A 82 17.56 40.53 25.14
CA GLY A 82 18.27 41.24 24.07
C GLY A 82 19.71 41.53 24.47
N SER A 83 20.24 42.65 23.97
CA SER A 83 21.61 43.11 24.25
C SER A 83 21.90 43.41 25.72
N VAL A 84 20.86 43.54 26.56
CA VAL A 84 21.01 43.74 28.02
C VAL A 84 21.66 42.53 28.70
N SER A 85 21.60 41.34 28.07
CA SER A 85 22.27 40.14 28.57
C SER A 85 23.80 40.19 28.47
N GLY A 86 24.38 41.14 27.72
CA GLY A 86 25.82 41.27 27.54
C GLY A 86 26.46 40.18 26.66
N ILE A 87 25.65 39.39 25.95
CA ILE A 87 26.13 38.35 25.04
C ILE A 87 26.43 38.97 23.67
N ASP A 88 27.59 38.66 23.11
CA ASP A 88 27.98 39.08 21.77
C ASP A 88 27.04 38.46 20.71
N PRO A 89 26.34 39.27 19.89
CA PRO A 89 25.51 38.78 18.81
C PRO A 89 26.25 37.89 17.79
N ALA A 90 27.56 38.08 17.58
CA ALA A 90 28.31 37.27 16.63
C ALA A 90 28.39 35.79 17.06
N SER A 91 28.48 35.54 18.37
CA SER A 91 28.53 34.18 18.93
C SER A 91 27.21 33.40 18.77
N LEU A 92 26.13 34.05 18.36
CA LEU A 92 24.83 33.39 18.16
C LEU A 92 24.80 32.56 16.87
N TRP A 93 25.57 32.99 15.86
CA TRP A 93 25.72 32.26 14.61
C TRP A 93 26.54 30.98 14.83
N PRO A 94 26.30 29.92 14.04
CA PRO A 94 27.13 28.72 14.08
C PRO A 94 28.60 29.06 13.80
N THR A 95 29.50 28.29 14.40
CA THR A 95 30.92 28.32 14.00
C THR A 95 31.08 27.72 12.61
N HIS A 96 32.23 27.97 11.96
CA HIS A 96 32.49 27.43 10.63
C HIS A 96 32.40 25.89 10.60
N GLU A 97 32.92 25.21 11.63
CA GLU A 97 32.86 23.76 11.74
C GLU A 97 31.42 23.24 11.93
N GLU A 98 30.60 23.94 12.71
CA GLU A 98 29.19 23.61 12.88
C GLU A 98 28.42 23.83 11.57
N LEU A 99 28.74 24.89 10.84
CA LEU A 99 28.11 25.21 9.57
C LEU A 99 28.40 24.13 8.51
N GLU A 100 29.66 23.68 8.40
CA GLU A 100 30.02 22.58 7.49
C GLU A 100 29.27 21.30 7.81
N LYS A 101 29.11 20.96 9.09
CA LYS A 101 28.32 19.78 9.51
C LYS A 101 26.85 19.92 9.11
N ILE A 102 26.25 21.09 9.32
CA ILE A 102 24.87 21.35 8.92
C ILE A 102 24.71 21.23 7.40
N ILE A 103 25.64 21.80 6.62
CA ILE A 103 25.62 21.71 5.15
C ILE A 103 25.78 20.26 4.69
N ALA A 104 26.69 19.49 5.31
CA ALA A 104 26.89 18.08 4.99
C ALA A 104 25.63 17.24 5.29
N GLU A 105 25.00 17.47 6.43
CA GLU A 105 23.73 16.80 6.78
C GLU A 105 22.60 17.18 5.83
N GLU A 106 22.44 18.47 5.51
CA GLU A 106 21.42 18.95 4.59
C GLU A 106 21.62 18.38 3.18
N THR A 107 22.84 18.41 2.66
CA THR A 107 23.15 17.87 1.32
C THR A 107 22.93 16.34 1.25
N GLN A 108 23.17 15.62 2.35
CA GLN A 108 22.96 14.17 2.41
C GLN A 108 21.47 13.80 2.49
N TRP A 109 20.68 14.50 3.32
CA TRP A 109 19.28 14.13 3.60
C TRP A 109 18.26 14.89 2.74
N HIS A 110 18.61 16.08 2.29
CA HIS A 110 17.76 17.01 1.55
C HIS A 110 18.38 17.31 0.19
N PRO A 111 18.25 16.39 -0.79
CA PRO A 111 18.76 16.62 -2.13
C PRO A 111 18.06 17.81 -2.79
N PRO A 112 18.70 18.47 -3.77
CA PRO A 112 18.10 19.59 -4.48
C PRO A 112 16.89 19.15 -5.33
N ILE A 113 15.98 20.09 -5.56
CA ILE A 113 14.72 19.83 -6.27
C ILE A 113 14.92 19.25 -7.67
N GLU A 114 15.98 19.65 -8.38
CA GLU A 114 16.31 19.13 -9.70
C GLU A 114 16.59 17.62 -9.70
N VAL A 115 17.27 17.13 -8.65
CA VAL A 115 17.55 15.70 -8.48
C VAL A 115 16.25 14.96 -8.18
N MET A 116 15.37 15.54 -7.37
CA MET A 116 14.05 14.96 -7.10
C MET A 116 13.20 14.83 -8.36
N LEU A 117 13.15 15.87 -9.20
CA LEU A 117 12.41 15.85 -10.46
C LEU A 117 12.93 14.76 -11.41
N LYS A 118 14.25 14.66 -11.57
CA LYS A 118 14.88 13.59 -12.38
C LYS A 118 14.52 12.20 -11.86
N ASN A 119 14.48 12.00 -10.54
CA ASN A 119 14.10 10.74 -9.93
C ASN A 119 12.62 10.39 -10.17
N ILE A 120 11.73 11.39 -10.14
CA ILE A 120 10.30 11.21 -10.45
C ILE A 120 10.15 10.81 -11.92
N GLU A 121 10.77 11.55 -12.83
CA GLU A 121 10.73 11.24 -14.28
C GLU A 121 11.26 9.84 -14.58
N ALA A 122 12.33 9.41 -13.92
CA ALA A 122 12.87 8.06 -14.08
C ALA A 122 11.88 6.98 -13.62
N ARG A 123 11.26 7.17 -12.44
CA ARG A 123 10.26 6.25 -11.91
C ARG A 123 9.03 6.16 -12.81
N GLU A 124 8.52 7.30 -13.28
CA GLU A 124 7.37 7.35 -14.18
C GLU A 124 7.65 6.62 -15.50
N LYS A 125 8.85 6.77 -16.07
CA LYS A 125 9.27 6.04 -17.27
C LYS A 125 9.27 4.54 -17.01
N GLU A 126 9.92 4.06 -15.95
CA GLU A 126 9.93 2.63 -15.60
C GLU A 126 8.53 2.05 -15.39
N GLU A 127 7.66 2.78 -14.69
CA GLU A 127 6.27 2.36 -14.45
C GLU A 127 5.48 2.29 -15.75
N SER A 128 5.66 3.28 -16.63
CA SER A 128 5.02 3.30 -17.95
C SER A 128 5.48 2.13 -18.82
N GLU A 129 6.77 1.80 -18.81
CA GLU A 129 7.33 0.67 -19.56
C GLU A 129 6.80 -0.66 -19.03
N LYS A 130 6.76 -0.83 -17.71
CA LYS A 130 6.17 -2.02 -17.06
C LYS A 130 4.69 -2.17 -17.41
N ARG A 131 3.94 -1.06 -17.42
CA ARG A 131 2.51 -1.05 -17.82
C ARG A 131 2.35 -1.47 -19.27
N LEU A 132 3.09 -0.86 -20.19
CA LEU A 132 3.04 -1.19 -21.62
C LEU A 132 3.45 -2.64 -21.91
N ALA A 133 4.49 -3.16 -21.23
CA ALA A 133 4.90 -4.55 -21.37
C ALA A 133 3.80 -5.51 -20.91
N ARG A 134 3.13 -5.20 -19.79
CA ARG A 134 1.99 -5.97 -19.28
C ARG A 134 0.82 -5.94 -20.26
N GLU A 135 0.48 -4.78 -20.79
CA GLU A 135 -0.60 -4.62 -21.77
C GLU A 135 -0.32 -5.40 -23.06
N LYS A 136 0.92 -5.34 -23.58
CA LYS A 136 1.35 -6.14 -24.74
C LYS A 136 1.20 -7.64 -24.50
N LEU A 137 1.60 -8.12 -23.32
CA LEU A 137 1.46 -9.53 -22.95
C LEU A 137 -0.01 -9.94 -22.86
N ILE A 138 -0.85 -9.12 -22.22
CA ILE A 138 -2.29 -9.38 -22.14
C ILE A 138 -2.90 -9.42 -23.54
N ALA A 139 -2.59 -8.46 -24.41
CA ALA A 139 -3.09 -8.43 -25.78
C ALA A 139 -2.68 -9.68 -26.58
N ALA A 140 -1.43 -10.11 -26.49
CA ALA A 140 -0.95 -11.32 -27.15
C ALA A 140 -1.68 -12.58 -26.64
N ASN A 141 -1.88 -12.69 -25.32
CA ASN A 141 -2.64 -13.80 -24.74
C ASN A 141 -4.10 -13.76 -25.18
N MET A 142 -4.74 -12.60 -25.15
CA MET A 142 -6.13 -12.42 -25.59
C MET A 142 -6.32 -12.79 -27.07
N ALA A 143 -5.34 -12.51 -27.93
CA ALA A 143 -5.37 -12.95 -29.33
C ALA A 143 -5.28 -14.48 -29.49
N LYS A 144 -4.58 -15.17 -28.59
CA LYS A 144 -4.46 -16.64 -28.58
C LYS A 144 -5.69 -17.34 -28.00
N MET A 145 -6.39 -16.69 -27.06
CA MET A 145 -7.52 -17.28 -26.32
C MET A 145 -8.63 -17.88 -27.20
N PRO A 146 -9.11 -17.25 -28.29
CA PRO A 146 -10.18 -17.82 -29.12
C PRO A 146 -9.83 -19.19 -29.72
N LYS A 147 -8.58 -19.36 -30.18
CA LYS A 147 -8.09 -20.64 -30.71
C LYS A 147 -8.09 -21.71 -29.60
N MET A 148 -7.54 -21.38 -28.44
CA MET A 148 -7.51 -22.29 -27.28
C MET A 148 -8.91 -22.71 -26.83
N ILE A 149 -9.89 -21.79 -26.83
CA ILE A 149 -11.28 -22.10 -26.49
C ILE A 149 -11.89 -23.04 -27.54
N ALA A 150 -11.62 -22.82 -28.83
CA ALA A 150 -12.12 -23.68 -29.90
C ALA A 150 -11.57 -25.10 -29.81
N ASP A 151 -10.28 -25.24 -29.52
CA ASP A 151 -9.60 -26.52 -29.36
C ASP A 151 -10.12 -27.26 -28.11
N TRP A 152 -10.24 -26.58 -26.98
CA TRP A 152 -10.83 -27.15 -25.76
C TRP A 152 -12.28 -27.62 -25.98
N ARG A 153 -13.10 -26.83 -26.68
CA ARG A 153 -14.47 -27.22 -27.04
C ARG A 153 -14.50 -28.43 -27.97
N ARG A 154 -13.50 -28.59 -28.84
CA ARG A 154 -13.38 -29.74 -29.75
C ARG A 154 -13.03 -30.99 -28.95
N GLU A 155 -11.99 -30.93 -28.12
CA GLU A 155 -11.57 -32.03 -27.26
C GLU A 155 -12.71 -32.48 -26.33
N LYS A 156 -13.48 -31.52 -25.77
CA LYS A 156 -14.64 -31.85 -24.94
C LYS A 156 -15.76 -32.57 -25.70
N ARG A 157 -15.93 -32.26 -26.99
CA ARG A 157 -16.89 -32.95 -27.86
C ARG A 157 -16.39 -34.36 -28.22
N GLU A 158 -15.12 -34.50 -28.58
CA GLU A 158 -14.51 -35.78 -28.91
C GLU A 158 -14.52 -36.75 -27.73
N THR A 159 -14.16 -36.28 -26.53
CA THR A 159 -14.26 -37.08 -25.29
C THR A 159 -15.69 -37.51 -25.02
N LYS A 160 -16.68 -36.61 -25.19
CA LYS A 160 -18.10 -36.97 -25.05
C LYS A 160 -18.56 -37.98 -26.10
N GLN A 161 -18.09 -37.88 -27.34
CA GLN A 161 -18.40 -38.84 -28.40
C GLN A 161 -17.79 -40.21 -28.12
N LYS A 162 -16.51 -40.28 -27.75
CA LYS A 162 -15.84 -41.53 -27.34
C LYS A 162 -16.58 -42.22 -26.20
N LEU A 163 -16.98 -41.48 -25.16
CA LEU A 163 -17.78 -42.03 -24.06
C LEU A 163 -19.15 -42.56 -24.51
N LYS A 164 -19.79 -41.91 -25.48
CA LYS A 164 -21.07 -42.40 -26.05
C LYS A 164 -20.85 -43.68 -26.88
N GLU A 165 -19.79 -43.71 -27.68
CA GLU A 165 -19.42 -44.88 -28.48
C GLU A 165 -19.07 -46.07 -27.60
N GLU A 166 -18.31 -45.86 -26.52
CA GLU A 166 -17.99 -46.89 -25.54
C GLU A 166 -19.24 -47.43 -24.85
N LYS A 167 -20.17 -46.56 -24.44
CA LYS A 167 -21.48 -46.97 -23.89
C LYS A 167 -22.29 -47.77 -24.92
N ALA A 168 -22.34 -47.32 -26.16
CA ALA A 168 -23.06 -48.01 -27.23
C ALA A 168 -22.43 -49.38 -27.54
N ARG A 169 -21.10 -49.46 -27.60
CA ARG A 169 -20.36 -50.73 -27.74
C ARG A 169 -20.65 -51.66 -26.57
N HIS A 170 -20.63 -51.15 -25.35
CA HIS A 170 -20.95 -51.92 -24.16
C HIS A 170 -22.38 -52.49 -24.20
N ILE A 171 -23.36 -51.67 -24.58
CA ILE A 171 -24.76 -52.12 -24.75
C ILE A 171 -24.88 -53.19 -25.84
N ARG A 172 -24.16 -53.04 -26.98
CA ARG A 172 -24.15 -54.06 -28.04
C ARG A 172 -23.57 -55.39 -27.56
N LEU A 173 -22.44 -55.36 -26.86
CA LEU A 173 -21.81 -56.56 -26.30
C LEU A 173 -22.71 -57.24 -25.27
N LEU A 174 -23.41 -56.45 -24.45
CA LEU A 174 -24.40 -57.00 -23.51
C LEU A 174 -25.61 -57.64 -24.21
N ALA A 175 -26.10 -57.03 -25.30
CA ALA A 175 -27.20 -57.60 -26.07
C ALA A 175 -26.79 -58.94 -26.72
N GLU A 176 -25.61 -59.00 -27.34
CA GLU A 176 -25.11 -60.24 -27.94
C GLU A 176 -24.89 -61.35 -26.89
N ALA A 177 -24.40 -60.99 -25.71
CA ALA A 177 -24.29 -61.94 -24.60
C ALA A 177 -25.66 -62.45 -24.13
N ARG A 178 -26.69 -61.59 -24.13
CA ARG A 178 -28.06 -61.98 -23.78
C ARG A 178 -28.65 -62.96 -24.78
N GLU A 179 -28.37 -62.80 -26.07
CA GLU A 179 -28.80 -63.74 -27.12
C GLU A 179 -28.11 -65.12 -26.98
N ARG A 180 -26.83 -65.16 -26.60
CA ARG A 180 -26.07 -66.42 -26.48
C ARG A 180 -26.27 -67.15 -25.16
N PHE A 181 -26.32 -66.42 -24.04
CA PHE A 181 -26.29 -66.99 -22.68
C PHE A 181 -27.56 -66.71 -21.85
N GLY A 182 -28.49 -65.89 -22.35
CA GLY A 182 -29.75 -65.53 -21.68
C GLY A 182 -29.70 -64.20 -20.91
N TYR A 183 -30.81 -63.82 -20.26
CA TYR A 183 -30.96 -62.48 -19.66
C TYR A 183 -30.13 -62.23 -18.38
N ALA A 184 -29.75 -63.28 -17.64
CA ALA A 184 -28.99 -63.21 -16.40
C ALA A 184 -27.47 -63.36 -16.65
N VAL A 185 -26.87 -62.38 -17.32
CA VAL A 185 -25.42 -62.38 -17.64
C VAL A 185 -24.71 -61.25 -16.93
N ASP A 186 -23.76 -61.63 -16.07
CA ASP A 186 -22.89 -60.69 -15.38
C ASP A 186 -21.68 -60.28 -16.26
N PRO A 187 -21.39 -58.98 -16.41
CA PRO A 187 -20.26 -58.49 -17.21
C PRO A 187 -18.87 -58.93 -16.72
N ARG A 188 -18.78 -59.41 -15.48
CA ARG A 188 -17.53 -59.86 -14.85
C ARG A 188 -17.32 -61.37 -14.94
N SER A 189 -18.30 -62.11 -15.48
CA SER A 189 -18.22 -63.57 -15.57
C SER A 189 -17.15 -64.00 -16.58
N PRO A 190 -16.45 -65.13 -16.34
CA PRO A 190 -15.39 -65.61 -17.25
C PRO A 190 -15.92 -65.92 -18.65
N LYS A 191 -17.15 -66.44 -18.74
CA LYS A 191 -17.83 -66.76 -20.00
C LYS A 191 -18.06 -65.53 -20.89
N PHE A 192 -18.44 -64.40 -20.29
CA PHE A 192 -18.62 -63.14 -21.03
C PHE A 192 -17.29 -62.61 -21.54
N LEU A 193 -16.22 -62.69 -20.74
CA LEU A 193 -14.89 -62.23 -21.13
C LEU A 193 -14.29 -63.07 -22.28
N GLU A 194 -14.51 -64.39 -22.27
CA GLU A 194 -14.10 -65.28 -23.37
C GLU A 194 -14.84 -64.93 -24.68
N MET A 195 -16.16 -64.74 -24.62
CA MET A 195 -16.97 -64.33 -25.76
C MET A 195 -16.51 -62.97 -26.34
N VAL A 196 -16.30 -61.97 -25.48
CA VAL A 196 -15.77 -60.66 -25.92
C VAL A 196 -14.39 -60.82 -26.58
N ALA A 197 -13.52 -61.67 -26.03
CA ALA A 197 -12.21 -61.95 -26.61
C ALA A 197 -12.30 -62.64 -27.99
N GLU A 198 -13.28 -63.50 -28.22
CA GLU A 198 -13.56 -64.09 -29.54
C GLU A 198 -14.03 -63.04 -30.54
N ILE A 199 -15.01 -62.20 -30.17
CA ILE A 199 -15.53 -61.11 -31.01
C ILE A 199 -14.40 -60.14 -31.38
N GLU A 200 -13.55 -59.76 -30.42
CA GLU A 200 -12.39 -58.92 -30.70
C GLU A 200 -11.38 -59.58 -31.65
N LYS A 201 -11.13 -60.89 -31.53
CA LYS A 201 -10.24 -61.63 -32.43
C LYS A 201 -10.81 -61.64 -33.86
N GLU A 202 -12.11 -61.86 -34.01
CA GLU A 202 -12.78 -61.83 -35.30
C GLU A 202 -12.77 -60.42 -35.91
N GLU A 203 -13.07 -59.39 -35.13
CA GLU A 203 -12.99 -58.00 -35.59
C GLU A 203 -11.56 -57.61 -35.99
N LYS A 204 -10.55 -58.03 -35.23
CA LYS A 204 -9.13 -57.78 -35.57
C LYS A 204 -8.77 -58.46 -36.88
N LYS A 205 -9.23 -59.70 -37.13
CA LYS A 205 -9.03 -60.40 -38.41
C LYS A 205 -9.73 -59.67 -39.57
N LYS A 206 -11.00 -59.28 -39.38
CA LYS A 206 -11.77 -58.51 -40.38
C LYS A 206 -11.13 -57.16 -40.70
N LYS A 207 -10.70 -56.39 -39.69
CA LYS A 207 -9.99 -55.11 -39.86
C LYS A 207 -8.65 -55.27 -40.59
N LYS A 208 -7.88 -56.33 -40.29
CA LYS A 208 -6.63 -56.63 -41.00
C LYS A 208 -6.88 -56.96 -42.48
N LEU A 209 -7.90 -57.74 -42.78
CA LEU A 209 -8.27 -58.06 -44.17
C LEU A 209 -8.76 -56.83 -44.94
N MET A 210 -9.59 -55.98 -44.33
CA MET A 210 -10.04 -54.74 -44.96
C MET A 210 -8.88 -53.74 -45.17
N LYS A 211 -7.96 -53.64 -44.21
CA LYS A 211 -6.75 -52.82 -44.37
C LYS A 211 -5.83 -53.35 -45.48
N ARG A 212 -5.73 -54.68 -45.62
CA ARG A 212 -4.96 -55.33 -46.69
C ARG A 212 -5.59 -55.06 -48.06
N ARG A 213 -6.91 -55.20 -48.19
CA ARG A 213 -7.65 -54.88 -49.42
C ARG A 213 -7.52 -53.41 -49.83
N LEU A 214 -7.70 -52.47 -48.89
CA LEU A 214 -7.49 -51.04 -49.15
C LEU A 214 -6.04 -50.72 -49.58
N ARG A 215 -5.05 -51.46 -49.08
CA ARG A 215 -3.65 -51.30 -49.48
C ARG A 215 -3.37 -51.88 -50.86
N GLU A 216 -4.01 -52.99 -51.22
CA GLU A 216 -3.96 -53.59 -52.55
C GLU A 216 -4.67 -52.68 -53.58
N GLU A 217 -5.81 -52.07 -53.23
CA GLU A 217 -6.54 -51.09 -54.05
C GLU A 217 -5.77 -49.75 -54.21
N GLN A 218 -5.05 -49.29 -53.20
CA GLN A 218 -4.17 -48.11 -53.32
C GLN A 218 -2.92 -48.39 -54.15
N ALA A 219 -2.44 -49.62 -54.20
CA ALA A 219 -1.29 -50.02 -55.03
C ALA A 219 -1.67 -50.19 -56.51
N THR A 220 -2.89 -50.64 -56.82
CA THR A 220 -3.39 -50.72 -58.20
C THR A 220 -3.87 -49.36 -58.73
N GLY A 221 -4.22 -48.41 -57.87
CA GLY A 221 -4.57 -47.03 -58.24
C GLY A 221 -3.38 -46.08 -58.47
N SER A 222 -2.15 -46.45 -58.10
CA SER A 222 -0.93 -45.67 -58.37
C SER A 222 -0.21 -46.02 -59.67
N ASP A 223 -0.63 -47.09 -60.38
CA ASP A 223 -0.12 -47.51 -61.69
C ASP A 223 -1.09 -47.14 -62.83
N ALA A 224 -1.56 -45.89 -62.87
CA ALA A 224 -2.24 -45.32 -64.03
C ALA A 224 -1.29 -44.28 -64.70
N PRO A 225 -0.83 -44.51 -65.95
CA PRO A 225 0.12 -43.63 -66.63
C PRO A 225 -0.54 -42.28 -67.00
N PRO A 226 0.19 -41.15 -67.03
CA PRO A 226 -0.36 -39.88 -67.48
C PRO A 226 -0.71 -39.97 -68.97
N ALA A 227 -2.00 -39.93 -69.28
CA ALA A 227 -2.51 -39.80 -70.62
C ALA A 227 -2.16 -38.42 -71.20
N ALA A 228 -1.63 -38.42 -72.42
CA ALA A 228 -1.25 -37.26 -73.20
C ALA A 228 -2.46 -36.50 -73.77
N SER A 229 -2.35 -35.17 -73.81
CA SER A 229 -3.06 -34.23 -74.71
C SER A 229 -2.21 -32.95 -74.74
N SER A 230 -1.50 -32.59 -75.82
CA SER A 230 -1.97 -32.03 -77.11
C SER A 230 -2.70 -30.71 -76.93
#